data_AF-A0A0C1K0I3-F1
#
_entry.id   AF-A0A0C1K0I3-F1
#
_cell.length_a   1.000
_cell.length_b   1.000
_cell.length_c   1.000
_cell.angle_alpha   90.00
_cell.angle_beta   90.00
_cell.angle_gamma   90.00
#
_symmetry.space_group_name_H-M   'P 1'
#
loop_
_entity.id
_entity.type
_entity.pdbx_description
1 polymer ?
#
loop_
_entity_poly.entity_id
_entity_poly.type
_entity_poly.pdbx_seq_one_letter_code
_entity_poly.pdbx_strand_id
1 'polypeptide(L)'
;MIPNVPDQQLAVQNPSTAMQQMNNFLQDSSLPLEDRFEIMNSVFTRCMQIFEIRGRKLDQQITHLTNEVRHLQDNNENLQHQLEAIEAEKYKEKLIKDYQNSAGIINNIVLATGLTLSFINPINTPASVLALGMSHLYQKSEVSNHLRLLEAFEQEYRTNHPNCSRLEALKYADNKVRETIQELANLDTPNAASVDGSDYA
;
A
#
# COMPACT_ATOMS: atom_id res chain seq x y z
N MET A 1 -54.34 -8.62 -8.02
CA MET A 1 -54.83 -9.79 -8.79
C MET A 1 -53.91 -9.99 -9.96
N ILE A 2 -53.01 -10.98 -9.86
CA ILE A 2 -52.21 -11.51 -10.97
C ILE A 2 -52.44 -13.03 -10.90
N PRO A 3 -52.76 -13.72 -12.01
CA PRO A 3 -53.37 -15.04 -11.96
C PRO A 3 -52.38 -16.11 -11.50
N ASN A 4 -52.92 -17.10 -10.77
CA ASN A 4 -52.31 -18.41 -10.57
C ASN A 4 -51.77 -18.94 -11.91
N VAL A 5 -50.45 -19.06 -12.04
CA VAL A 5 -49.85 -19.93 -13.04
C VAL A 5 -49.78 -21.32 -12.40
N PRO A 6 -50.58 -22.28 -12.88
CA PRO A 6 -50.62 -23.62 -12.32
C PRO A 6 -49.29 -24.32 -12.57
N ASP A 7 -48.77 -24.95 -11.54
CA ASP A 7 -47.95 -26.17 -11.62
C ASP A 7 -47.15 -26.36 -12.92
N GLN A 8 -46.05 -25.62 -13.09
CA GLN A 8 -44.89 -26.16 -13.81
C GLN A 8 -44.08 -27.08 -12.90
N GLN A 9 -44.82 -27.96 -12.21
CA GLN A 9 -44.39 -29.29 -11.81
C GLN A 9 -44.30 -30.23 -13.04
N LEU A 10 -43.86 -29.73 -14.19
CA LEU A 10 -43.29 -30.63 -15.19
C LEU A 10 -41.89 -30.95 -14.71
N ALA A 11 -41.85 -31.90 -13.77
CA ALA A 11 -40.71 -32.64 -13.29
C ALA A 11 -39.42 -32.29 -14.04
N VAL A 12 -38.54 -31.56 -13.35
CA VAL A 12 -37.11 -31.87 -13.44
C VAL A 12 -37.01 -33.34 -13.07
N GLN A 13 -37.15 -34.22 -14.07
CA GLN A 13 -36.89 -35.64 -13.91
C GLN A 13 -35.42 -35.70 -13.54
N ASN A 14 -35.16 -35.84 -12.24
CA ASN A 14 -33.85 -36.12 -11.72
C ASN A 14 -33.34 -37.32 -12.53
N PRO A 15 -32.10 -37.31 -13.07
CA PRO A 15 -31.58 -38.42 -13.85
C PRO A 15 -31.79 -39.77 -13.18
N SER A 16 -31.75 -39.80 -11.84
CA SER A 16 -32.12 -40.95 -11.01
C SER A 16 -33.55 -41.45 -11.23
N THR A 17 -34.54 -40.56 -11.26
CA THR A 17 -35.96 -40.88 -11.51
C THR A 17 -36.19 -41.36 -12.94
N ALA A 18 -35.53 -40.75 -13.93
CA ALA A 18 -35.59 -41.19 -15.32
C ALA A 18 -34.94 -42.57 -15.52
N MET A 19 -33.80 -42.83 -14.86
CA MET A 19 -33.14 -44.14 -14.88
C MET A 19 -33.96 -45.21 -14.16
N GLN A 20 -34.63 -44.88 -13.05
CA GLN A 20 -35.55 -45.80 -12.37
C GLN A 20 -36.76 -46.15 -13.23
N GLN A 21 -37.36 -45.16 -13.90
CA GLN A 21 -38.44 -45.40 -14.86
C GLN A 21 -37.98 -46.28 -16.03
N MET A 22 -36.79 -46.00 -16.59
CA MET A 22 -36.18 -46.83 -17.64
C MET A 22 -35.97 -48.27 -17.18
N ASN A 23 -35.46 -48.48 -15.96
CA ASN A 23 -35.25 -49.83 -15.41
C ASN A 23 -36.58 -50.59 -15.27
N ASN A 24 -37.65 -49.91 -14.83
CA ASN A 24 -38.97 -50.51 -14.72
C ASN A 24 -39.58 -50.88 -16.09
N PHE A 25 -39.38 -50.03 -17.13
CA PHE A 25 -39.86 -50.30 -18.49
C PHE A 25 -39.07 -51.40 -19.22
N LEU A 26 -37.75 -51.48 -19.00
CA LEU A 26 -36.92 -52.55 -19.57
C LEU A 26 -37.31 -53.93 -19.01
N GLN A 27 -37.75 -53.97 -17.75
CA GLN A 27 -38.24 -55.18 -17.07
C GLN A 27 -39.69 -55.56 -17.46
N ASP A 28 -40.45 -54.65 -18.06
CA ASP A 28 -41.82 -54.92 -18.49
C ASP A 28 -41.80 -55.81 -19.74
N SER A 29 -42.08 -57.10 -19.53
CA SER A 29 -42.00 -58.15 -20.55
C SER A 29 -43.07 -58.04 -21.64
N SER A 30 -44.05 -57.13 -21.48
CA SER A 30 -45.20 -56.97 -22.36
C SER A 30 -44.93 -56.14 -23.64
N LEU A 31 -43.84 -55.37 -23.68
CA LEU A 31 -43.48 -54.52 -24.83
C LEU A 31 -42.56 -55.26 -25.83
N PRO A 32 -42.71 -55.10 -27.14
CA PRO A 32 -41.75 -55.64 -28.11
C PRO A 32 -40.35 -55.02 -27.91
N LEU A 33 -39.32 -55.78 -28.26
CA LEU A 33 -37.92 -55.41 -27.98
C LEU A 33 -37.53 -54.07 -28.64
N GLU A 34 -38.01 -53.83 -29.86
CA GLU A 34 -37.80 -52.59 -30.63
C GLU A 34 -38.25 -51.34 -29.84
N ASP A 35 -39.48 -51.36 -29.30
CA ASP A 35 -40.07 -50.23 -28.57
C ASP A 35 -39.30 -49.95 -27.26
N ARG A 36 -38.78 -51.00 -26.61
CA ARG A 36 -37.92 -50.85 -25.42
C ARG A 36 -36.58 -50.20 -25.76
N PHE A 37 -35.98 -50.54 -26.90
CA PHE A 37 -34.75 -49.91 -27.37
C PHE A 37 -34.95 -48.44 -27.73
N GLU A 38 -36.06 -48.10 -28.39
CA GLU A 38 -36.38 -46.72 -28.75
C GLU A 38 -36.58 -45.84 -27.52
N ILE A 39 -37.32 -46.33 -26.52
CA ILE A 39 -37.51 -45.65 -25.24
C ILE A 39 -36.17 -45.48 -24.50
N MET A 40 -35.33 -46.52 -24.46
CA MET A 40 -34.02 -46.45 -23.82
C MET A 40 -33.11 -45.42 -24.50
N ASN A 41 -33.10 -45.36 -25.84
CA ASN A 41 -32.32 -44.40 -26.59
C ASN A 41 -32.80 -42.96 -26.36
N SER A 42 -34.11 -42.75 -26.26
CA SER A 42 -34.72 -41.46 -25.94
C SER A 42 -34.35 -40.98 -24.53
N VAL A 43 -34.42 -41.87 -23.53
CA VAL A 43 -34.02 -41.55 -22.14
C VAL A 43 -32.52 -41.26 -22.06
N PHE A 44 -31.68 -42.08 -22.70
CA PHE A 44 -30.24 -41.86 -22.73
C PHE A 44 -29.88 -40.51 -23.36
N THR A 45 -30.49 -40.17 -24.49
CA THR A 45 -30.31 -38.88 -25.17
C THR A 45 -30.70 -37.71 -24.26
N ARG A 46 -31.84 -37.81 -23.56
CA ARG A 46 -32.28 -36.78 -22.60
C ARG A 46 -31.33 -36.66 -21.41
N CYS A 47 -30.83 -37.76 -20.87
CA CYS A 47 -29.84 -37.74 -19.80
C CYS A 47 -28.56 -37.02 -20.26
N MET A 48 -28.04 -37.34 -21.44
CA MET A 48 -26.85 -36.70 -22.00
C MET A 48 -27.05 -35.19 -22.19
N GLN A 49 -28.21 -34.76 -22.71
CA GLN A 49 -28.54 -33.33 -22.84
C GLN A 49 -28.57 -32.62 -21.48
N ILE A 50 -29.13 -33.24 -20.44
CA ILE A 50 -29.15 -32.67 -19.09
C ILE A 50 -27.74 -32.53 -18.52
N PHE A 51 -26.88 -33.55 -18.71
CA PHE A 51 -25.49 -33.48 -18.27
C PHE A 51 -24.71 -32.39 -18.99
N GLU A 52 -24.89 -32.24 -20.30
CA GLU A 52 -24.23 -31.20 -21.09
C GLU A 52 -24.67 -29.78 -20.68
N ILE A 53 -25.97 -29.57 -20.44
CA ILE A 53 -26.49 -28.27 -19.95
C ILE A 53 -25.94 -27.95 -18.56
N ARG A 54 -25.90 -28.94 -17.65
CA ARG A 54 -25.34 -28.76 -16.31
C ARG A 54 -23.84 -28.50 -16.36
N GLY A 55 -23.10 -29.22 -17.20
CA GLY A 55 -21.68 -29.02 -17.42
C GLY A 55 -21.38 -27.59 -17.89
N ARG A 56 -22.08 -27.13 -18.93
CA ARG A 56 -21.94 -25.75 -19.42
C ARG A 56 -22.26 -24.69 -18.37
N LYS A 57 -23.28 -24.92 -17.56
CA LYS A 57 -23.65 -23.98 -16.48
C LYS A 57 -22.59 -23.93 -15.38
N LEU A 58 -22.00 -25.07 -15.03
CA LEU A 58 -20.87 -25.14 -14.09
C LEU A 58 -19.64 -24.44 -14.65
N ASP A 59 -19.29 -24.67 -15.92
CA ASP A 59 -18.16 -24.01 -16.57
C ASP A 59 -18.32 -22.49 -16.62
N GLN A 60 -19.53 -22.00 -16.88
CA GLN A 60 -19.86 -20.58 -16.83
C GLN A 60 -19.66 -20.00 -15.42
N GLN A 61 -20.10 -20.72 -14.38
CA GLN A 61 -19.91 -20.30 -12.99
C GLN A 61 -18.43 -20.29 -12.60
N ILE A 62 -17.67 -21.32 -12.97
CA ILE A 62 -16.22 -21.40 -12.72
C ILE A 62 -15.51 -20.24 -13.42
N THR A 63 -15.84 -19.97 -14.68
CA THR A 63 -15.24 -18.88 -15.46
C THR A 63 -15.56 -17.52 -14.84
N HIS A 64 -16.81 -17.30 -14.43
CA HIS A 64 -17.22 -16.07 -13.77
C HIS A 64 -16.46 -15.86 -12.45
N LEU A 65 -16.43 -16.88 -11.59
CA LEU A 65 -15.73 -16.81 -10.31
C LEU A 65 -14.21 -16.60 -10.49
N THR A 66 -13.61 -17.25 -11.49
CA THR A 66 -12.18 -17.09 -11.81
C THR A 66 -11.88 -15.64 -12.20
N ASN A 67 -12.76 -15.01 -12.98
CA ASN A 67 -12.60 -13.61 -13.36
C ASN A 67 -12.78 -12.66 -12.17
N GLU A 68 -13.74 -12.92 -11.28
CA GLU A 68 -13.92 -12.14 -10.06
C GLU A 68 -12.72 -12.24 -9.13
N VAL A 69 -12.19 -13.46 -8.91
CA VAL A 69 -10.99 -13.67 -8.10
C VAL A 69 -9.80 -12.91 -8.66
N ARG A 70 -9.59 -12.94 -9.98
CA ARG A 70 -8.53 -12.18 -10.64
C ARG A 70 -8.71 -10.67 -10.42
N HIS A 71 -9.91 -10.15 -10.63
CA HIS A 71 -10.19 -8.72 -10.41
C HIS A 71 -9.99 -8.31 -8.95
N LEU A 72 -10.34 -9.18 -7.99
CA LEU A 72 -10.08 -8.94 -6.57
C LEU A 72 -8.59 -8.96 -6.24
N GLN A 73 -7.79 -9.82 -6.88
CA GLN A 73 -6.33 -9.83 -6.72
C GLN A 73 -5.73 -8.53 -7.25
N ASP A 74 -6.08 -8.13 -8.47
CA ASP A 74 -5.60 -6.87 -9.08
C ASP A 74 -5.94 -5.65 -8.21
N ASN A 75 -7.16 -5.61 -7.66
CA ASN A 75 -7.57 -4.55 -6.74
C ASN A 75 -6.79 -4.56 -5.42
N ASN A 76 -6.46 -5.73 -4.89
CA ASN A 76 -5.72 -5.84 -3.64
C ASN A 76 -4.26 -5.36 -3.81
N GLU A 77 -3.62 -5.71 -4.94
CA GLU A 77 -2.29 -5.21 -5.29
C GLU A 77 -2.30 -3.68 -5.42
N ASN A 78 -3.32 -3.11 -6.09
CA ASN A 78 -3.46 -1.66 -6.20
C ASN A 78 -3.66 -0.98 -4.83
N LEU A 79 -4.48 -1.56 -3.94
CA LEU A 79 -4.66 -1.04 -2.59
C LEU A 79 -3.38 -1.13 -1.76
N GLN A 80 -2.58 -2.19 -1.91
CA GLN A 80 -1.27 -2.29 -1.26
C GLN A 80 -0.33 -1.17 -1.73
N HIS A 81 -0.23 -0.93 -3.04
CA HIS A 81 0.58 0.18 -3.55
C HIS A 81 0.10 1.56 -3.06
N GLN A 82 -1.22 1.78 -2.97
CA GLN A 82 -1.77 3.02 -2.42
C GLN A 82 -1.46 3.18 -0.93
N LEU A 83 -1.56 2.10 -0.16
CA LEU A 83 -1.24 2.11 1.27
C LEU A 83 0.24 2.46 1.50
N GLU A 84 1.15 1.83 0.75
CA GLU A 84 2.59 2.15 0.83
C GLU A 84 2.87 3.62 0.48
N ALA A 85 2.18 4.17 -0.52
CA ALA A 85 2.32 5.57 -0.90
C ALA A 85 1.86 6.52 0.23
N ILE A 86 0.72 6.23 0.86
CA ILE A 86 0.19 7.00 2.00
C ILE A 86 1.12 6.91 3.21
N GLU A 87 1.65 5.72 3.51
CA GLU A 87 2.60 5.54 4.61
C GLU A 87 3.89 6.33 4.38
N ALA A 88 4.41 6.32 3.15
CA ALA A 88 5.58 7.12 2.77
C ALA A 88 5.32 8.63 2.92
N GLU A 89 4.15 9.12 2.49
CA GLU A 89 3.77 10.54 2.66
C GLU A 89 3.66 10.92 4.14
N LYS A 90 2.98 10.10 4.95
CA LYS A 90 2.85 10.33 6.39
C LYS A 90 4.21 10.35 7.10
N TYR A 91 5.14 9.48 6.68
CA TYR A 91 6.51 9.49 7.20
C TYR A 91 7.27 10.76 6.79
N LYS A 92 7.14 11.21 5.53
CA LYS A 92 7.72 12.49 5.06
C LYS A 92 7.17 13.68 5.83
N GLU A 93 5.85 13.75 6.08
CA GLU A 93 5.24 14.80 6.89
C GLU A 93 5.77 14.82 8.33
N LYS A 94 5.96 13.64 8.93
CA LYS A 94 6.56 13.53 10.26
C LYS A 94 7.98 14.11 10.28
N LEU A 95 8.81 13.74 9.30
CA LEU A 95 10.18 14.29 9.18
C LEU A 95 10.19 15.81 9.02
N ILE A 96 9.30 16.36 8.18
CA ILE A 96 9.16 17.81 8.02
C ILE A 96 8.84 18.47 9.37
N LYS A 97 7.91 17.90 10.13
CA LYS A 97 7.54 18.42 11.45
C LYS A 97 8.69 18.34 12.45
N ASP A 98 9.46 17.25 12.42
CA ASP A 98 10.63 17.07 13.29
C ASP A 98 11.71 18.11 12.94
N TYR A 99 12.00 18.35 11.66
CA TYR A 99 12.94 19.40 11.23
C TYR A 99 12.46 20.80 11.62
N GLN A 100 11.16 21.10 11.46
CA GLN A 100 10.58 22.38 11.89
C GLN A 100 10.69 22.58 13.40
N ASN A 101 10.50 21.52 14.18
CA ASN A 101 10.59 21.57 15.63
C ASN A 101 12.04 21.84 16.08
N SER A 102 13.01 21.11 15.52
CA SER A 102 14.44 21.32 15.79
C SER A 102 14.89 22.75 15.44
N ALA A 103 14.52 23.24 14.26
CA ALA A 103 14.86 24.61 13.86
C ALA A 103 14.14 25.67 14.73
N GLY A 104 12.92 25.36 15.21
CA GLY A 104 12.20 26.20 16.17
C GLY A 104 12.88 26.29 17.54
N ILE A 105 13.44 25.18 18.04
CA ILE A 105 14.23 25.16 19.28
C ILE A 105 15.46 26.04 19.15
N ILE A 106 16.22 25.90 18.05
CA ILE A 106 17.41 26.73 17.78
C ILE A 106 17.04 28.21 17.72
N ASN A 107 15.99 28.55 16.98
CA ASN A 107 15.52 29.92 16.87
C ASN A 107 15.13 30.47 18.25
N ASN A 108 14.42 29.71 19.09
CA ASN A 108 14.06 30.12 20.45
C ASN A 108 15.27 30.37 21.36
N ILE A 109 16.33 29.57 21.23
CA ILE A 109 17.58 29.79 21.98
C ILE A 109 18.21 31.12 21.54
N VAL A 110 18.37 31.33 20.23
CA VAL A 110 18.99 32.57 19.71
C VAL A 110 18.12 33.80 20.02
N LEU A 111 16.80 33.69 19.91
CA LEU A 111 15.81 34.69 20.30
C LEU A 111 15.97 35.09 21.77
N ALA A 112 16.00 34.11 22.68
CA ALA A 112 16.11 34.35 24.11
C ALA A 112 17.44 35.01 24.47
N THR A 113 18.54 34.56 23.87
CA THR A 113 19.88 35.16 24.07
C THR A 113 19.98 36.57 23.50
N GLY A 114 19.46 36.82 22.30
CA GLY A 114 19.46 38.15 21.68
C GLY A 114 18.60 39.16 22.44
N LEU A 115 17.42 38.75 22.90
CA LEU A 115 16.55 39.61 23.73
C LEU A 115 17.22 39.95 25.07
N THR A 116 17.76 38.95 25.78
CA THR A 116 18.44 39.19 27.07
C THR A 116 19.65 40.12 26.92
N LEU A 117 20.48 39.95 25.88
CA LEU A 117 21.61 40.85 25.61
C LEU A 117 21.18 42.29 25.28
N SER A 118 20.03 42.47 24.65
CA SER A 118 19.46 43.80 24.35
C SER A 118 18.89 44.48 25.59
N PHE A 119 18.26 43.71 26.49
CA PHE A 119 17.78 44.20 27.77
C PHE A 119 18.93 44.62 28.70
N ILE A 120 20.03 43.88 28.69
CA ILE A 120 21.21 44.18 29.51
C ILE A 120 22.00 45.36 28.94
N ASN A 121 22.10 45.49 27.61
CA ASN A 121 22.80 46.59 26.97
C ASN A 121 22.05 47.08 25.71
N PRO A 122 21.38 48.25 25.76
CA PRO A 122 20.62 48.80 24.63
C PRO A 122 21.44 49.04 23.37
N ILE A 123 22.76 49.17 23.47
CA ILE A 123 23.68 49.33 22.33
C ILE A 123 23.68 48.06 21.45
N ASN A 124 23.35 46.89 22.02
CA ASN A 124 23.29 45.61 21.31
C ASN A 124 21.99 45.40 20.54
N THR A 125 20.98 46.26 20.70
CA THR A 125 19.66 46.11 20.06
C THR A 125 19.72 45.90 18.53
N PRO A 126 20.55 46.64 17.76
CA PRO A 126 20.69 46.41 16.32
C PRO A 126 21.29 45.04 15.98
N ALA A 127 22.28 44.58 16.76
CA ALA A 127 22.89 43.27 16.58
C ALA A 127 21.91 42.13 16.91
N SER A 128 21.09 42.31 17.93
CA SER A 128 20.03 41.37 18.28
C SER A 128 18.95 41.30 17.20
N VAL A 129 18.51 42.43 16.64
CA VAL A 129 17.55 42.43 15.51
C VAL A 129 18.11 41.73 14.27
N LEU A 130 19.41 41.90 13.99
CA LEU A 130 20.08 41.14 12.94
C LEU A 130 20.13 39.63 13.26
N ALA A 131 20.43 39.26 14.51
CA ALA A 131 20.41 37.86 14.94
C ALA A 131 19.01 37.24 14.81
N LEU A 132 17.94 37.99 15.07
CA LEU A 132 16.55 37.57 14.85
C LEU A 132 16.27 37.29 13.36
N GLY A 133 16.64 38.23 12.48
CA GLY A 133 16.47 38.09 11.04
C GLY A 133 17.26 36.90 10.48
N MET A 134 18.51 36.74 10.91
CA MET A 134 19.37 35.64 10.51
C MET A 134 18.87 34.30 11.02
N SER A 135 18.33 34.22 12.25
CA SER A 135 17.77 32.96 12.79
C SER A 135 16.53 32.51 12.05
N HIS A 136 15.66 33.45 11.66
CA HIS A 136 14.47 33.12 10.87
C HIS A 136 14.82 32.67 9.44
N LEU A 137 15.81 33.32 8.80
CA LEU A 137 16.34 32.89 7.50
C LEU A 137 17.04 31.54 7.59
N TYR A 138 17.80 31.31 8.68
CA TYR A 138 18.47 30.05 8.96
C TYR A 138 17.46 28.91 9.08
N GLN A 139 16.43 29.06 9.91
CA GLN A 139 15.35 28.07 10.06
C GLN A 139 14.71 27.68 8.73
N LYS A 140 14.42 28.66 7.85
CA LYS A 140 13.82 28.37 6.53
C LYS A 140 14.81 27.71 5.58
N SER A 141 16.08 28.12 5.59
CA SER A 141 17.13 27.57 4.74
C SER A 141 17.52 26.15 5.14
N GLU A 142 17.57 25.88 6.44
CA GLU A 142 18.00 24.61 7.00
C GLU A 142 16.98 23.52 6.71
N VAL A 143 15.69 23.77 6.99
CA VAL A 143 14.60 22.86 6.63
C VAL A 143 14.59 22.59 5.12
N SER A 144 14.81 23.62 4.29
CA SER A 144 14.87 23.45 2.83
C SER A 144 16.08 22.64 2.37
N ASN A 145 17.24 22.80 3.00
CA ASN A 145 18.45 22.05 2.65
C ASN A 145 18.34 20.59 3.07
N HIS A 146 17.82 20.32 4.27
CA HIS A 146 17.56 18.96 4.75
C HIS A 146 16.57 18.23 3.83
N LEU A 147 15.51 18.91 3.39
CA LEU A 147 14.55 18.35 2.43
C LEU A 147 15.21 18.01 1.08
N ARG A 148 16.05 18.90 0.55
CA ARG A 148 16.77 18.66 -0.71
C ARG A 148 17.75 17.49 -0.62
N LEU A 149 18.47 17.37 0.49
CA LEU A 149 19.37 16.24 0.74
C LEU A 149 18.59 14.94 0.87
N LEU A 150 17.47 14.95 1.59
CA LEU A 150 16.57 13.81 1.71
C LEU A 150 16.07 13.35 0.32
N GLU A 151 15.62 14.28 -0.51
CA GLU A 151 15.14 13.98 -1.88
C GLU A 151 16.26 13.47 -2.79
N ALA A 152 17.46 14.04 -2.69
CA ALA A 152 18.63 13.58 -3.43
C ALA A 152 19.02 12.14 -3.07
N PHE A 153 19.07 11.82 -1.77
CA PHE A 153 19.39 10.46 -1.31
C PHE A 153 18.27 9.46 -1.55
N GLU A 154 16.99 9.86 -1.48
CA GLU A 154 15.86 9.02 -1.89
C GLU A 154 16.00 8.62 -3.37
N GLN A 155 16.32 9.59 -4.23
CA GLN A 155 16.43 9.37 -5.67
C GLN A 155 17.68 8.56 -6.05
N GLU A 156 18.81 8.79 -5.37
CA GLU A 156 20.02 7.97 -5.48
C GLU A 156 19.76 6.50 -5.06
N TYR A 157 19.03 6.29 -3.96
CA TYR A 157 18.75 4.94 -3.50
C TYR A 157 17.78 4.18 -4.43
N ARG A 158 16.75 4.86 -4.94
CA ARG A 158 15.79 4.28 -5.89
C ARG A 158 16.37 4.00 -7.26
N THR A 159 17.37 4.76 -7.70
CA THR A 159 18.10 4.48 -8.95
C THR A 159 18.97 3.23 -8.82
N ASN A 160 19.54 2.98 -7.64
CA ASN A 160 20.34 1.79 -7.36
C ASN A 160 19.49 0.55 -6.98
N HIS A 161 18.27 0.73 -6.48
CA HIS A 161 17.35 -0.35 -6.07
C HIS A 161 15.93 -0.13 -6.65
N PRO A 162 15.67 -0.57 -7.89
CA PRO A 162 14.41 -0.28 -8.58
C PRO A 162 13.17 -0.93 -7.96
N ASN A 163 13.34 -1.98 -7.14
CA ASN A 163 12.24 -2.71 -6.50
C ASN A 163 12.03 -2.35 -5.02
N CYS A 164 12.75 -1.37 -4.45
CA CYS A 164 12.55 -1.02 -3.05
C CYS A 164 11.29 -0.18 -2.85
N SER A 165 10.62 -0.36 -1.71
CA SER A 165 9.48 0.50 -1.36
C SER A 165 9.93 1.94 -1.16
N ARG A 166 9.06 2.91 -1.46
CA ARG A 166 9.36 4.33 -1.24
C ARG A 166 9.64 4.63 0.24
N LEU A 167 8.98 3.91 1.15
CA LEU A 167 9.19 4.04 2.59
C LEU A 167 10.60 3.60 3.02
N GLU A 168 11.11 2.50 2.47
CA GLU A 168 12.48 2.05 2.75
C GLU A 168 13.52 3.04 2.22
N ALA A 169 13.31 3.57 1.00
CA ALA A 169 14.18 4.61 0.44
C ALA A 169 14.21 5.86 1.33
N LEU A 170 13.06 6.29 1.85
CA LEU A 170 12.96 7.44 2.76
C LEU A 170 13.65 7.18 4.11
N LYS A 171 13.53 5.98 4.69
CA LYS A 171 14.23 5.61 5.94
C LYS A 171 15.75 5.58 5.75
N TYR A 172 16.22 5.06 4.62
CA TYR A 172 17.63 5.08 4.26
C TYR A 172 18.13 6.53 4.08
N ALA A 173 17.37 7.35 3.35
CA ALA A 173 17.69 8.76 3.15
C ALA A 173 17.75 9.54 4.47
N ASP A 174 16.80 9.34 5.39
CA ASP A 174 16.81 9.97 6.73
C ASP A 174 18.08 9.62 7.52
N ASN A 175 18.46 8.34 7.55
CA ASN A 175 19.70 7.91 8.21
C ASN A 175 20.93 8.56 7.57
N LYS A 176 21.02 8.59 6.25
CA LYS A 176 22.15 9.19 5.52
C LYS A 176 22.22 10.71 5.70
N VAL A 177 21.08 11.40 5.75
CA VAL A 177 21.02 12.83 6.11
C VAL A 177 21.56 13.04 7.53
N ARG A 178 21.15 12.21 8.49
CA ARG A 178 21.61 12.32 9.88
C ARG A 178 23.12 12.07 10.02
N GLU A 179 23.64 11.07 9.32
CA GLU A 179 25.09 10.80 9.26
C GLU A 179 25.85 11.98 8.65
N THR A 180 25.37 12.54 7.55
CA THR A 180 26.02 13.70 6.89
C THR A 180 26.06 14.92 7.82
N ILE A 181 24.98 15.18 8.57
CA ILE A 181 24.93 16.27 9.56
C ILE A 181 25.91 16.01 10.70
N GLN A 182 25.99 14.76 11.17
CA GLN A 182 26.94 14.36 12.21
C GLN A 182 28.39 14.52 11.76
N GLU A 183 28.71 14.15 10.52
CA GLU A 183 30.03 14.33 9.93
C GLU A 183 30.41 15.81 9.78
N LEU A 184 29.48 16.65 9.33
CA LEU A 184 29.66 18.10 9.27
C LEU A 184 29.90 18.71 10.66
N ALA A 185 29.15 18.27 11.67
CA ALA A 185 29.34 18.70 13.06
C ALA A 185 30.72 18.30 13.61
N ASN A 186 31.25 17.14 13.20
CA ASN A 186 32.58 16.68 13.60
C ASN A 186 33.73 17.39 12.84
N LEU A 187 33.47 17.86 11.62
CA LEU A 187 34.42 18.66 10.84
C LEU A 187 34.58 20.10 11.38
N ASP A 188 33.52 20.66 11.97
CA ASP A 188 33.53 22.01 12.57
C ASP A 188 34.06 22.05 14.01
N THR A 189 34.33 20.89 14.64
CA THR A 189 35.17 20.86 15.85
C THR A 189 36.64 20.96 15.45
N PRO A 190 37.36 22.08 15.73
CA PRO A 190 38.80 22.04 15.61
C PRO A 190 39.29 20.98 16.58
N ASN A 191 40.17 20.10 16.11
CA ASN A 191 40.96 19.22 16.97
C ASN A 191 41.48 20.04 18.16
N ALA A 192 40.85 19.89 19.33
CA ALA A 192 41.42 20.25 20.61
C ALA A 192 42.50 19.22 20.97
N ALA A 193 43.48 19.06 20.09
CA ALA A 193 44.71 18.35 20.37
C ALA A 193 45.67 19.39 20.98
N SER A 194 45.72 19.37 22.31
CA SER A 194 46.86 19.78 23.14
C SER A 194 47.51 21.14 22.82
N VAL A 195 46.99 22.20 23.41
CA VAL A 195 47.88 23.27 23.93
C VAL A 195 48.32 22.80 25.31
N ASP A 196 49.47 22.12 25.34
CA ASP A 196 50.15 21.72 26.56
C ASP A 196 50.57 22.99 27.32
N GLY A 197 49.86 23.27 28.41
CA GLY A 197 50.14 24.37 29.31
C GLY A 197 51.21 23.98 30.31
N SER A 198 52.46 23.90 29.86
CA SER A 198 53.61 23.91 30.76
C SER A 198 54.82 24.51 30.07
N ASP A 199 55.01 25.82 30.22
CA ASP A 199 56.32 26.46 30.27
C ASP A 199 56.14 27.94 30.65
N TYR A 200 55.95 28.16 31.95
CA TYR A 200 56.42 29.37 32.65
C TYR A 200 56.89 28.91 34.03
N ALA A 201 58.16 28.54 34.10
CA ALA A 201 58.96 28.46 35.31
C ALA A 201 60.09 29.49 35.22
#